data_AF-A0A382FGY3-F1
#
_entry.id   AF-A0A382FGY3-F1
#
_cell.length_a   1.000
_cell.length_b   1.000
_cell.length_c   1.000
_cell.angle_alpha   90.00
_cell.angle_beta   90.00
_cell.angle_gamma   90.00
#
_symmetry.space_group_name_H-M   'P 1'
#
loop_
_entity.id
_entity.type
_entity.pdbx_description
1 polymer ?
#
loop_
_entity_poly.entity_id
_entity_poly.type
_entity_poly.pdbx_seq_one_letter_code
_entity_poly.pdbx_strand_id
1 'polypeptide(L)'
;MKFHFEILIGDRYEATDYLSDDEVHQSLLKMQKQDILKAETGDEYWEDIPDELFELLKTSIEAKNYDFTMARGHLWLNIEIQIDNESNS
;
A
#
# COMPACT_ATOMS: atom_id res chain seq x y z
N MET A 1 -4.37 -12.44 -3.96
CA MET A 1 -4.55 -12.36 -2.49
C MET A 1 -4.88 -10.92 -2.14
N LYS A 2 -5.87 -10.70 -1.26
CA LYS A 2 -6.27 -9.36 -0.84
C LYS A 2 -5.41 -8.91 0.34
N PHE A 3 -4.80 -7.75 0.18
CA PHE A 3 -4.01 -7.08 1.20
C PHE A 3 -4.68 -5.78 1.63
N HIS A 4 -4.43 -5.43 2.88
CA HIS A 4 -4.72 -4.14 3.47
C HIS A 4 -3.41 -3.52 3.96
N PHE A 5 -3.02 -2.39 3.40
CA PHE A 5 -1.83 -1.65 3.81
C PHE A 5 -2.24 -0.36 4.52
N GLU A 6 -1.55 -0.04 5.60
CA GLU A 6 -1.58 1.28 6.22
C GLU A 6 -0.30 2.03 5.87
N ILE A 7 -0.44 3.18 5.21
CA ILE A 7 0.65 3.91 4.57
C ILE A 7 0.58 5.37 5.01
N LEU A 8 1.73 5.95 5.36
CA LEU A 8 1.87 7.39 5.52
C LEU A 8 2.01 8.05 4.16
N ILE A 9 1.11 8.99 3.82
CA ILE A 9 1.19 9.77 2.58
C ILE A 9 1.05 11.27 2.88
N GLY A 10 1.59 12.11 1.99
CA GLY A 10 1.62 13.56 2.16
C GLY A 10 2.83 14.05 2.97
N ASP A 11 2.80 15.32 3.38
CA ASP A 11 3.82 15.86 4.27
C ASP A 11 3.62 15.30 5.69
N ARG A 12 4.62 14.58 6.20
CA ARG A 12 4.60 13.99 7.56
C ARG A 12 4.39 15.05 8.67
N TYR A 13 4.59 16.33 8.35
CA TYR A 13 4.42 17.45 9.29
C TYR A 13 3.05 18.13 9.21
N GLU A 14 2.33 17.99 8.10
CA GLU A 14 0.98 18.51 7.94
C GLU A 14 0.06 17.35 7.56
N ALA A 15 -0.53 16.72 8.60
CA ALA A 15 -1.55 15.69 8.44
C ALA A 15 -2.69 16.25 7.57
N THR A 16 -2.63 15.97 6.28
CA THR A 16 -3.58 16.51 5.32
C THR A 16 -4.80 15.59 5.37
N ASP A 17 -5.93 16.13 5.80
CA ASP A 17 -7.17 15.35 5.90
C ASP A 17 -7.79 15.03 4.52
N TYR A 18 -7.27 15.62 3.45
CA TYR A 18 -7.79 15.43 2.10
C TYR A 18 -6.72 15.57 1.01
N LEU A 19 -6.63 14.57 0.13
CA LEU A 19 -5.89 14.56 -1.12
C LEU A 19 -6.85 14.07 -2.20
N SER A 20 -6.74 14.60 -3.41
CA SER A 20 -7.45 14.05 -4.57
C SER A 20 -6.90 12.66 -4.94
N ASP A 21 -7.69 11.86 -5.66
CA ASP A 21 -7.28 10.53 -6.12
C ASP A 21 -5.96 10.54 -6.91
N ASP A 22 -5.76 11.57 -7.73
CA ASP A 22 -4.52 11.74 -8.50
C ASP A 22 -3.33 12.07 -7.59
N GLU A 23 -3.52 12.91 -6.56
CA GLU A 23 -2.46 13.21 -5.56
C GLU A 23 -2.12 11.98 -4.71
N VAL A 24 -3.12 11.16 -4.36
CA VAL A 24 -2.90 9.88 -3.68
C VAL A 24 -2.11 8.93 -4.57
N HIS A 25 -2.50 8.79 -5.83
CA HIS A 25 -1.78 7.92 -6.77
C HIS A 25 -0.34 8.39 -6.99
N GLN A 26 -0.10 9.70 -7.16
CA GLN A 26 1.27 10.24 -7.31
C GLN A 26 2.10 10.07 -6.04
N SER A 27 1.48 10.15 -4.86
CA SER A 27 2.13 9.85 -3.58
C SER A 27 2.53 8.37 -3.49
N LEU A 28 1.62 7.47 -3.83
CA LEU A 28 1.85 6.02 -3.86
C LEU A 28 2.97 5.62 -4.83
N LEU A 29 3.06 6.25 -6.00
CA LEU A 29 4.15 6.01 -6.96
C LEU A 29 5.54 6.42 -6.44
N LYS A 30 5.61 7.30 -5.44
CA LYS A 30 6.86 7.77 -4.81
C LYS A 30 7.15 7.13 -3.47
N MET A 31 6.22 6.32 -2.96
CA MET A 31 6.29 5.64 -1.68
C MET A 31 7.58 4.84 -1.54
N GLN A 32 8.18 4.94 -0.36
CA GLN A 32 9.28 4.10 0.08
C GLN A 32 8.75 3.03 1.02
N LYS A 33 9.45 1.90 1.13
CA LYS A 33 9.05 0.79 2.02
C LYS A 33 8.80 1.25 3.47
N GLN A 34 9.62 2.18 3.97
CA GLN A 34 9.53 2.78 5.30
C GLN A 34 8.28 3.66 5.53
N ASP A 35 7.52 4.00 4.48
CA ASP A 35 6.26 4.72 4.61
C ASP A 35 5.09 3.76 4.94
N ILE A 36 5.30 2.46 4.76
CA ILE A 36 4.33 1.41 5.11
C ILE A 36 4.45 1.15 6.61
N LEU A 37 3.37 1.40 7.33
CA LEU A 37 3.30 1.16 8.77
C LEU A 37 3.00 -0.30 9.08
N LYS A 38 2.10 -0.89 8.29
CA LYS A 38 1.75 -2.31 8.37
C LYS A 38 1.08 -2.80 7.09
N ALA A 39 1.10 -4.11 6.92
CA ALA A 39 0.29 -4.83 5.96
C ALA A 39 -0.43 -5.98 6.67
N GLU A 40 -1.61 -6.32 6.20
CA GLU A 40 -2.34 -7.48 6.69
C GLU A 40 -3.15 -8.15 5.57
N THR A 41 -3.36 -9.45 5.74
CA THR A 41 -4.40 -10.21 5.04
C THR A 41 -5.40 -10.72 6.07
N GLY A 42 -6.33 -11.59 5.66
CA GLY A 42 -7.25 -12.21 6.62
C GLY A 42 -6.54 -13.03 7.72
N ASP A 43 -5.37 -13.59 7.41
CA ASP A 43 -4.68 -14.57 8.27
C ASP A 43 -3.26 -14.12 8.69
N GLU A 44 -2.69 -13.10 8.05
CA GLU A 44 -1.29 -12.70 8.23
C GLU A 44 -1.17 -11.18 8.50
N TYR A 45 -0.13 -10.79 9.23
CA TYR A 45 0.14 -9.40 9.63
C TYR A 45 1.65 -9.14 9.61
N TRP A 46 2.05 -7.99 9.06
CA TRP A 46 3.45 -7.54 8.96
C TRP A 46 3.59 -6.08 9.39
N GLU A 47 4.55 -5.80 10.28
CA GLU A 47 5.02 -4.43 10.54
C GLU A 47 6.16 -4.03 9.60
N ASP A 48 6.97 -5.01 9.17
CA ASP A 48 7.96 -4.87 8.10
C ASP A 48 7.66 -5.91 7.03
N ILE A 49 7.27 -5.43 5.85
CA ILE A 49 6.87 -6.32 4.75
C ILE A 49 8.10 -6.90 4.05
N PRO A 50 8.02 -8.09 3.43
CA PRO A 50 9.10 -8.59 2.58
C PRO A 50 9.36 -7.67 1.36
N ASP A 51 10.60 -7.63 0.87
CA ASP A 51 10.96 -6.81 -0.30
C ASP A 51 10.20 -7.23 -1.56
N GLU A 52 9.98 -8.54 -1.74
CA GLU A 52 9.18 -9.08 -2.84
C GLU A 52 7.73 -8.57 -2.81
N LEU A 53 7.12 -8.55 -1.62
CA LEU A 53 5.77 -8.00 -1.46
C LEU A 53 5.72 -6.51 -1.79
N PHE A 54 6.78 -5.77 -1.46
CA PHE A 54 6.89 -4.35 -1.82
C PHE A 54 6.96 -4.13 -3.33
N GLU A 55 7.72 -4.95 -4.07
CA GLU A 55 7.78 -4.87 -5.54
C GLU A 55 6.43 -5.22 -6.20
N LEU A 56 5.74 -6.24 -5.69
CA LEU A 56 4.40 -6.61 -6.16
C LEU A 56 3.35 -5.52 -5.88
N LEU A 57 3.45 -4.88 -4.70
CA LEU A 57 2.61 -3.74 -4.33
C LEU A 57 2.80 -2.58 -5.32
N LYS A 58 4.04 -2.19 -5.64
CA LYS A 58 4.33 -1.13 -6.62
C LYS A 58 3.71 -1.43 -7.99
N THR A 59 3.89 -2.65 -8.49
CA THR A 59 3.31 -3.09 -9.77
C THR A 59 1.78 -2.96 -9.77
N SER A 60 1.14 -3.34 -8.66
CA SER A 60 -0.32 -3.28 -8.51
C SER A 60 -0.83 -1.82 -8.40
N ILE A 61 -0.04 -0.94 -7.76
CA ILE A 61 -0.30 0.52 -7.71
C ILE A 61 -0.20 1.13 -9.11
N GLU A 62 0.83 0.82 -9.89
CA GLU A 62 1.00 1.31 -11.26
C GLU A 62 -0.19 0.92 -12.15
N ALA A 63 -0.73 -0.30 -11.96
CA ALA A 63 -1.92 -0.78 -12.65
C ALA A 63 -3.23 -0.14 -12.15
N LYS A 64 -3.19 0.70 -11.11
CA LYS A 64 -4.36 1.32 -10.44
C LYS A 64 -5.41 0.28 -9.98
N ASN A 65 -4.97 -0.91 -9.58
CA ASN A 65 -5.85 -1.99 -9.15
C ASN A 65 -6.08 -1.98 -7.63
N TYR A 66 -6.58 -0.86 -7.09
CA TYR A 66 -6.78 -0.70 -5.65
C TYR A 66 -7.90 0.28 -5.32
N ASP A 67 -8.44 0.13 -4.11
CA ASP A 67 -9.30 1.11 -3.46
C ASP A 67 -8.58 1.69 -2.24
N PHE A 68 -8.96 2.88 -1.81
CA PHE A 68 -8.37 3.48 -0.63
C PHE A 68 -9.35 4.32 0.18
N THR A 69 -9.01 4.51 1.45
CA THR A 69 -9.61 5.52 2.34
C THR A 69 -8.50 6.28 3.04
N MET A 70 -8.73 7.56 3.36
CA MET A 70 -7.73 8.40 4.02
C MET A 70 -8.34 9.12 5.22
N ALA A 71 -7.58 9.22 6.31
CA ALA A 71 -7.90 10.07 7.45
C ALA A 71 -6.62 10.41 8.24
N ARG A 72 -6.50 11.66 8.70
CA ARG A 72 -5.40 12.11 9.59
C ARG A 72 -4.00 11.84 9.05
N GLY A 73 -3.78 11.90 7.73
CA GLY A 73 -2.49 11.61 7.10
C GLY A 73 -2.15 10.12 6.92
N HIS A 74 -3.07 9.23 7.28
CA HIS A 74 -2.96 7.80 7.02
C HIS A 74 -3.81 7.42 5.82
N LEU A 75 -3.23 6.63 4.92
CA LEU A 75 -3.90 6.00 3.81
C LEU A 75 -4.05 4.51 4.11
N TRP A 76 -5.29 4.02 4.06
CA TRP A 76 -5.60 2.60 4.07
C TRP A 76 -5.87 2.14 2.66
N LEU A 77 -4.98 1.32 2.13
CA LEU A 77 -5.01 0.80 0.77
C LEU A 77 -5.51 -0.65 0.77
N ASN A 78 -6.59 -0.91 0.04
CA ASN A 78 -7.10 -2.24 -0.21
C ASN A 78 -6.70 -2.65 -1.63
N ILE A 79 -5.91 -3.71 -1.76
CA ILE A 79 -5.31 -4.08 -3.05
C ILE A 79 -5.28 -5.59 -3.22
N GLU A 80 -5.56 -6.04 -4.44
CA GLU A 80 -5.39 -7.44 -4.81
C GLU A 80 -4.04 -7.64 -5.50
N ILE A 81 -3.17 -8.38 -4.83
CA ILE A 81 -1.84 -8.73 -5.33
C ILE A 81 -1.85 -10.19 -5.76
N GLN A 82 -1.46 -10.45 -7.00
CA GLN A 82 -1.19 -11.81 -7.47
C GLN A 82 0.16 -12.24 -6.92
N ILE A 83 0.14 -13.22 -6.02
CA ILE A 83 1.35 -13.90 -5.59
C ILE A 83 1.39 -15.15 -6.45
N ASP A 84 2.30 -15.17 -7.40
CA ASP A 84 2.58 -16.39 -8.15
C ASP A 84 3.17 -17.38 -7.16
N ASN A 85 2.31 -18.25 -6.62
CA ASN A 85 2.77 -19.47 -6.01
C ASN A 85 3.37 -20.30 -7.14
N GLU A 86 4.65 -20.09 -7.47
CA GLU A 86 5.46 -21.13 -8.08
C GLU A 86 5.46 -22.30 -7.11
N SER A 87 4.39 -23.10 -7.23
CA SER A 87 4.29 -24.44 -6.72
C SER A 87 5.24 -25.26 -7.56
N ASN A 88 6.55 -25.13 -7.28
CA ASN A 88 7.51 -26.15 -7.64
C ASN A 88 7.14 -27.39 -6.82
N SER A 89 6.12 -28.10 -7.33
CA SER A 89 5.73 -29.46 -6.94
C SER A 89 6.74 -30.46 -7.47
#